data_AF-A0A6I3U934-F1
#
_entry.id   AF-A0A6I3U934-F1
#
_cell.length_a   1.000
_cell.length_b   1.000
_cell.length_c   1.000
_cell.angle_alpha   90.00
_cell.angle_beta   90.00
_cell.angle_gamma   90.00
#
_symmetry.space_group_name_H-M   'P 1'
#
loop_
_entity.id
_entity.type
_entity.pdbx_description
1 polymer ?
#
loop_
_entity_poly.entity_id
_entity_poly.type
_entity_poly.pdbx_seq_one_letter_code
_entity_poly.pdbx_strand_id
1 'polypeptide(L)'
;YNSKGTRHKSHVYRKLRTSTTLKEVYIVRYADDFKIFCRNRNEAERTFKAVKLWLKERLNLPISEEKSQITNLRKKSSEFLGITLKLVSKNNRLVCFSHIASKAKKRIKHQLKQQMKLIQIKGAKETII
;
A
#
# COMPACT_ATOMS: atom_id res chain seq x y z
N TYR A 1 -5.04 27.24 -0.57
CA TYR A 1 -4.47 26.17 -1.42
C TYR A 1 -2.98 26.45 -1.58
N ASN A 2 -2.12 25.45 -1.84
CA ASN A 2 -0.69 25.70 -2.07
C ASN A 2 -0.43 26.12 -3.54
N SER A 3 0.81 26.50 -3.86
CA SER A 3 1.24 26.90 -5.21
C SER A 3 1.03 25.83 -6.29
N LYS A 4 0.70 24.59 -5.91
CA LYS A 4 0.41 23.46 -6.81
C LYS A 4 -1.09 23.13 -6.90
N GLY A 5 -1.97 24.04 -6.47
CA GLY A 5 -3.42 23.87 -6.55
C GLY A 5 -4.01 22.83 -5.59
N THR A 6 -3.23 22.32 -4.63
CA THR A 6 -3.73 21.34 -3.65
C THR A 6 -4.12 22.01 -2.34
N ARG A 7 -5.15 21.49 -1.66
CA ARG A 7 -5.62 22.07 -0.38
C ARG A 7 -4.52 21.96 0.66
N HIS A 8 -4.07 23.10 1.18
CA HIS A 8 -3.01 23.17 2.19
C HIS A 8 -3.61 22.83 3.57
N LYS A 9 -3.40 21.58 4.02
CA LYS A 9 -3.98 21.04 5.27
C LYS A 9 -3.04 21.12 6.48
N SER A 10 -1.87 21.75 6.36
CA SER A 10 -0.85 21.77 7.42
C SER A 10 -1.33 22.42 8.72
N HIS A 11 -2.06 23.54 8.64
CA HIS A 11 -2.63 24.20 9.83
C HIS A 11 -3.65 23.33 10.54
N VAL A 12 -4.50 22.62 9.77
CA VAL A 12 -5.50 21.69 10.31
C VAL A 12 -4.81 20.52 11.01
N TYR A 13 -3.83 19.89 10.36
CA TYR A 13 -3.08 18.79 10.97
C TYR A 13 -2.30 19.24 12.21
N ARG A 14 -1.73 20.45 12.20
CA ARG A 14 -1.08 21.01 13.39
C ARG A 14 -2.06 21.19 14.53
N LYS A 15 -3.21 21.84 14.28
CA LYS A 15 -4.25 22.04 15.29
C LYS A 15 -4.73 20.71 15.87
N LEU A 16 -5.06 19.73 15.02
CA LEU A 16 -5.48 18.40 15.49
C LEU A 16 -4.42 17.73 16.38
N ARG A 17 -3.14 17.84 16.04
CA ARG A 17 -2.04 17.27 16.85
C ARG A 17 -1.80 18.01 18.16
N THR A 18 -2.01 19.32 18.21
CA THR A 18 -1.70 20.14 19.39
C THR A 18 -2.88 20.36 20.32
N SER A 19 -4.11 20.34 19.81
CA SER A 19 -5.32 20.69 20.54
C SER A 19 -6.26 19.50 20.80
N THR A 20 -5.89 18.28 20.41
CA THR A 20 -6.72 17.09 20.63
C THR A 20 -5.88 15.91 21.12
N THR A 21 -6.53 14.98 21.84
CA THR A 21 -5.95 13.71 22.29
C THR A 21 -6.32 12.54 21.37
N LEU A 22 -6.79 12.86 20.15
CA LEU A 22 -7.21 11.87 19.17
C LEU A 22 -6.01 11.10 18.62
N LYS A 23 -6.25 9.83 18.25
CA LYS A 23 -5.21 8.96 17.67
C LYS A 23 -4.90 9.42 16.25
N GLU A 24 -3.65 9.78 15.97
CA GLU A 24 -3.24 10.18 14.63
C GLU A 24 -2.96 8.95 13.76
N VAL A 25 -3.83 8.70 12.79
CA VAL A 25 -3.67 7.60 11.83
C VAL A 25 -4.02 8.06 10.41
N TYR A 26 -3.33 7.49 9.42
CA TYR A 26 -3.71 7.64 8.02
C TYR A 26 -4.21 6.30 7.49
N ILE A 27 -5.39 6.29 6.88
CA ILE A 27 -6.01 5.08 6.36
C ILE A 27 -6.06 5.18 4.84
N VAL A 28 -5.59 4.13 4.18
CA VAL A 28 -5.75 3.92 2.74
C VAL A 28 -6.53 2.62 2.57
N ARG A 29 -7.71 2.70 1.93
CA ARG A 29 -8.60 1.56 1.71
C ARG A 29 -8.88 1.39 0.23
N TYR A 30 -8.87 0.14 -0.23
CA TYR A 30 -9.29 -0.29 -1.55
C TYR A 30 -10.14 -1.55 -1.40
N ALA A 31 -11.44 -1.43 -1.70
CA ALA A 31 -12.43 -2.48 -1.40
C ALA A 31 -12.33 -2.96 0.07
N ASP A 32 -12.04 -4.24 0.28
CA ASP A 32 -11.84 -4.92 1.55
C ASP A 32 -10.40 -4.80 2.09
N ASP A 33 -9.41 -4.52 1.23
CA ASP A 33 -8.02 -4.36 1.60
C ASP A 33 -7.71 -2.93 2.07
N PHE A 34 -7.10 -2.79 3.25
CA PHE A 34 -6.67 -1.48 3.76
C PHE A 34 -5.30 -1.52 4.43
N LYS A 35 -4.64 -0.36 4.46
CA LYS A 35 -3.44 -0.11 5.25
C LYS A 35 -3.67 1.09 6.15
N ILE A 36 -3.21 0.97 7.39
CA ILE A 36 -3.20 2.04 8.38
C ILE A 36 -1.77 2.41 8.68
N PHE A 37 -1.41 3.67 8.42
CA PHE A 37 -0.09 4.21 8.72
C PHE A 37 -0.13 4.95 10.04
N CYS A 38 0.78 4.55 10.92
CA CYS A 38 0.96 5.13 12.25
C CYS A 38 2.35 5.76 12.35
N ARG A 39 2.51 6.76 13.22
CA ARG A 39 3.81 7.43 13.42
C ARG A 39 4.77 6.55 14.22
N ASN A 40 4.26 5.95 15.29
CA ASN A 40 5.05 5.19 16.26
C ASN A 40 4.58 3.73 16.36
N ARG A 41 5.48 2.84 16.84
CA ARG A 41 5.15 1.42 17.05
C ARG A 41 4.02 1.22 18.05
N ASN A 42 4.07 1.93 19.19
CA ASN A 42 3.06 1.79 20.24
C ASN A 42 1.66 2.18 19.74
N GLU A 43 1.56 3.22 18.90
CA GLU A 43 0.29 3.60 18.26
C GLU A 43 -0.17 2.55 17.26
N ALA A 44 0.74 1.96 16.49
CA ALA A 44 0.42 0.87 15.57
C ALA A 44 -0.14 -0.35 16.31
N GLU A 45 0.46 -0.75 17.43
CA GLU A 45 -0.01 -1.89 18.24
C GLU A 45 -1.38 -1.62 18.86
N ARG A 46 -1.60 -0.42 19.41
CA ARG A 46 -2.92 -0.01 19.95
C ARG A 46 -3.98 0.02 18.85
N THR A 47 -3.65 0.57 17.70
CA THR A 47 -4.56 0.67 16.56
C THR A 47 -4.88 -0.72 15.99
N PHE A 48 -3.89 -1.60 15.90
CA PHE A 48 -4.07 -2.98 15.46
C PHE A 48 -5.06 -3.74 16.35
N LYS A 49 -4.90 -3.64 17.68
CA LYS A 49 -5.83 -4.24 18.64
C LYS A 49 -7.24 -3.66 18.50
N ALA A 50 -7.36 -2.33 18.40
CA ALA A 50 -8.64 -1.66 18.24
C ALA A 50 -9.37 -2.07 16.95
N VAL A 51 -8.65 -2.17 15.83
CA VAL A 51 -9.20 -2.60 14.55
C VAL A 51 -9.60 -4.08 14.58
N LYS A 52 -8.79 -4.94 15.22
CA LYS A 52 -9.12 -6.36 15.39
C LYS A 52 -10.43 -6.53 16.15
N LEU A 53 -10.60 -5.78 17.25
CA LEU A 53 -11.82 -5.79 18.04
C LEU A 53 -13.02 -5.27 17.24
N TRP A 54 -12.86 -4.11 16.58
CA TRP A 54 -13.93 -3.47 15.82
C TRP A 54 -14.44 -4.35 14.67
N LEU A 55 -13.55 -4.98 13.91
CA LEU A 55 -13.93 -5.89 12.82
C LEU A 55 -14.65 -7.14 13.35
N LYS A 56 -14.21 -7.68 14.50
CA LYS A 56 -14.85 -8.83 15.13
C LYS A 56 -16.24 -8.50 15.66
N GLU A 57 -16.39 -7.39 16.38
CA GLU A 57 -17.63 -7.03 17.09
C GLU A 57 -18.68 -6.39 16.18
N ARG A 58 -18.26 -5.61 15.17
CA ARG A 58 -19.20 -4.85 14.31
C ARG A 58 -19.52 -5.54 13.00
N LEU A 59 -18.56 -6.28 12.45
CA LEU A 59 -18.69 -6.89 11.12
C LEU A 59 -18.75 -8.42 11.19
N ASN A 60 -18.54 -9.03 12.37
CA ASN A 60 -18.44 -10.48 12.56
C ASN A 60 -17.44 -11.15 11.59
N LEU A 61 -16.41 -10.42 11.15
CA LEU A 61 -15.42 -10.92 10.22
C LEU A 61 -14.20 -11.47 10.99
N PRO A 62 -13.91 -12.78 10.90
CA PRO A 62 -12.69 -13.33 11.49
C PRO A 62 -11.47 -12.81 10.71
N ILE A 63 -10.49 -12.26 11.44
CA ILE A 63 -9.27 -11.76 10.84
C ILE A 63 -8.23 -12.88 10.80
N SER A 64 -7.60 -13.05 9.64
CA SER A 64 -6.42 -13.91 9.49
C SER A 64 -5.21 -13.24 10.13
N GLU A 65 -4.65 -13.87 11.16
CA GLU A 65 -3.45 -13.37 11.86
C GLU A 65 -2.21 -13.37 10.95
N GLU A 66 -2.14 -14.30 10.00
CA GLU A 66 -1.02 -14.39 9.06
C GLU A 66 -0.97 -13.22 8.07
N LYS A 67 -2.14 -12.74 7.62
CA LYS A 67 -2.23 -11.62 6.68
C LYS A 67 -2.02 -10.27 7.36
N SER A 68 -2.29 -10.20 8.67
CA SER A 68 -2.41 -8.96 9.41
C SER A 68 -1.19 -8.72 10.28
N GLN A 69 -0.20 -7.99 9.76
CA GLN A 69 1.05 -7.72 10.47
C GLN A 69 1.40 -6.24 10.54
N ILE A 70 2.07 -5.84 11.63
CA ILE A 70 2.68 -4.53 11.78
C ILE A 70 4.06 -4.55 11.13
N THR A 71 4.22 -3.83 10.02
CA THR A 71 5.49 -3.77 9.29
C THR A 71 6.14 -2.40 9.41
N ASN A 72 7.43 -2.36 9.77
CA ASN A 72 8.22 -1.14 9.71
C ASN A 72 8.78 -0.95 8.29
N LEU A 73 8.24 0.04 7.56
CA LEU A 73 8.61 0.35 6.18
C LEU A 73 10.08 0.77 5.97
N ARG A 74 10.80 1.15 7.03
CA ARG A 74 12.24 1.45 6.99
C ARG A 74 13.08 0.18 6.93
N LYS A 75 12.62 -0.90 7.58
CA LYS A 75 13.35 -2.17 7.69
C LYS A 75 12.91 -3.16 6.62
N LYS A 76 11.59 -3.29 6.41
CA LYS A 76 10.98 -4.23 5.47
C LYS A 76 10.07 -3.49 4.50
N SER A 77 9.94 -4.00 3.29
CA SER A 77 8.92 -3.51 2.36
C SER A 77 7.54 -4.08 2.69
N SER A 78 6.49 -3.41 2.23
CA SER A 78 5.11 -3.86 2.37
C SER A 78 4.43 -3.89 1.01
N GLU A 79 3.74 -4.98 0.68
CA GLU A 79 2.98 -5.10 -0.56
C GLU A 79 1.54 -4.59 -0.37
N PHE A 80 1.01 -3.88 -1.38
CA PHE A 80 -0.37 -3.39 -1.48
C PHE A 80 -0.79 -3.31 -2.94
N LEU A 81 -1.91 -3.93 -3.31
CA LEU A 81 -2.49 -3.84 -4.68
C LEU A 81 -1.49 -4.11 -5.82
N GLY A 82 -0.56 -5.04 -5.63
CA GLY A 82 0.46 -5.37 -6.64
C GLY A 82 1.66 -4.41 -6.70
N ILE A 83 1.77 -3.48 -5.75
CA ILE A 83 2.90 -2.57 -5.59
C ILE A 83 3.59 -2.88 -4.25
N THR A 84 4.91 -2.84 -4.25
CA THR A 84 5.76 -2.91 -3.07
C THR A 84 6.16 -1.50 -2.65
N LEU A 85 5.88 -1.14 -1.40
CA LEU A 85 6.23 0.13 -0.79
C LEU A 85 7.40 -0.07 0.18
N LYS A 86 8.43 0.78 0.08
CA LYS A 86 9.56 0.83 1.01
C LYS A 86 9.91 2.28 1.33
N LEU A 87 10.24 2.57 2.59
CA LEU A 87 10.74 3.87 2.97
C LEU A 87 12.27 3.89 2.86
N VAL A 88 12.81 4.83 2.08
CA VAL A 88 14.24 4.95 1.83
C VAL A 88 14.69 6.37 2.19
N SER A 89 15.87 6.48 2.79
CA SER A 89 16.50 7.79 3.04
C SER A 89 17.20 8.27 1.76
N LYS A 90 16.84 9.46 1.29
CA LYS A 90 17.44 10.13 0.13
C LYS A 90 17.59 11.62 0.43
N ASN A 91 18.81 12.16 0.30
CA ASN A 91 19.12 13.59 0.53
C ASN A 91 18.58 14.11 1.87
N ASN A 92 18.90 13.42 2.97
CA ASN A 92 18.42 13.73 4.34
C ASN A 92 16.89 13.78 4.49
N ARG A 93 16.13 13.24 3.53
CA ARG A 93 14.67 13.14 3.57
C ARG A 93 14.26 11.69 3.40
N LEU A 94 13.09 11.35 3.94
CA LEU A 94 12.51 10.03 3.79
C LEU A 94 11.53 10.05 2.64
N VAL A 95 11.78 9.19 1.65
CA VAL A 95 10.98 9.10 0.44
C VAL A 95 10.41 7.70 0.33
N CYS A 96 9.15 7.60 -0.09
CA CYS A 96 8.52 6.33 -0.40
C CYS A 96 8.95 5.88 -1.80
N PHE A 97 9.57 4.71 -1.88
CA PHE A 97 9.86 4.03 -3.14
C PHE A 97 8.76 3.01 -3.39
N SER A 98 8.14 3.10 -4.56
CA SER A 98 7.15 2.16 -5.07
C SER A 98 7.73 1.34 -6.21
N HIS A 99 7.68 0.01 -6.09
CA HIS A 99 8.07 -0.93 -7.14
C HIS A 99 6.93 -1.89 -7.45
N ILE A 100 6.94 -2.52 -8.62
CA ILE A 100 5.99 -3.60 -8.93
C ILE A 100 6.29 -4.79 -8.00
N ALA A 101 5.25 -5.35 -7.38
CA ALA A 101 5.39 -6.52 -6.53
C ALA A 101 5.96 -7.71 -7.31
N SER A 102 6.75 -8.54 -6.64
CA SER A 102 7.43 -9.68 -7.28
C SER A 102 6.44 -10.62 -7.99
N LYS A 103 5.28 -10.88 -7.36
CA LYS A 103 4.18 -11.67 -7.91
C LYS A 103 3.58 -11.01 -9.17
N ALA A 104 3.32 -9.70 -9.12
CA ALA A 104 2.81 -8.95 -10.26
C ALA A 104 3.82 -8.95 -11.41
N LYS A 105 5.12 -8.77 -11.13
CA LYS A 105 6.20 -8.83 -12.12
C LYS A 105 6.27 -10.20 -12.81
N LYS A 106 6.17 -11.29 -12.05
CA LYS A 106 6.11 -12.66 -12.60
C LYS A 106 4.91 -12.84 -13.53
N ARG A 107 3.73 -12.38 -13.12
CA ARG A 107 2.50 -12.43 -13.94
C ARG A 107 2.66 -11.65 -15.25
N ILE A 108 3.15 -10.42 -15.18
CA ILE A 108 3.40 -9.57 -16.37
C ILE A 108 4.38 -10.26 -17.31
N LYS A 109 5.51 -10.78 -16.80
CA LYS A 109 6.50 -11.50 -17.62
C LYS A 109 5.89 -12.73 -18.28
N HIS A 110 5.04 -13.47 -17.58
CA HIS A 110 4.36 -14.64 -18.14
C HIS A 110 3.39 -14.23 -19.25
N GLN A 111 2.54 -13.23 -19.02
CA GLN A 111 1.59 -12.73 -20.02
C GLN A 111 2.29 -12.23 -21.29
N LEU A 112 3.37 -11.46 -21.14
CA LEU A 112 4.19 -11.01 -22.26
C LEU A 112 4.73 -12.18 -23.09
N LYS A 113 5.28 -13.22 -22.44
CA LYS A 113 5.76 -14.41 -23.14
C LYS A 113 4.67 -15.12 -23.93
N GLN A 114 3.46 -15.23 -23.37
CA GLN A 114 2.33 -15.86 -24.08
C GLN A 114 1.91 -15.05 -25.30
N GLN A 115 1.83 -13.71 -25.17
CA GLN A 115 1.50 -12.85 -26.29
C GLN A 115 2.54 -12.90 -27.40
N MET A 116 3.84 -12.94 -27.07
CA MET A 116 4.90 -13.09 -28.07
C MET A 116 4.75 -14.38 -28.88
N LYS A 117 4.42 -15.50 -28.24
CA LYS A 117 4.16 -16.77 -28.93
C LYS A 117 2.98 -16.68 -29.89
N LEU A 118 1.90 -16.04 -29.47
CA LEU A 118 0.71 -15.86 -30.31
C LEU A 118 1.02 -15.01 -31.55
N ILE A 119 1.78 -13.91 -31.38
CA ILE A 119 2.20 -13.05 -32.49
C ILE A 119 3.08 -13.82 -33.47
N GLN A 120 4.05 -14.61 -32.97
CA GLN A 120 4.92 -15.42 -33.82
C GLN A 120 4.15 -16.45 -34.65
N ILE A 121 3.18 -17.14 -34.06
CA ILE A 121 2.32 -18.11 -34.76
C ILE A 121 1.46 -17.41 -35.82
N LYS A 122 0.94 -16.22 -35.52
CA LYS A 122 0.08 -15.47 -36.44
C LYS A 122 0.86 -14.95 -37.64
N GLY A 123 2.05 -14.39 -37.43
CA GLY A 123 2.94 -13.94 -38.50
C GLY A 123 3.40 -15.09 -39.42
N ALA A 124 3.67 -16.28 -38.86
CA ALA A 124 4.02 -17.45 -39.66
C ALA A 124 2.87 -17.97 -40.55
N LYS A 125 1.60 -17.76 -40.14
CA LYS A 125 0.43 -18.11 -40.97
C LYS A 125 0.17 -17.12 -42.10
N GLU A 126 0.54 -15.85 -41.95
CA GLU A 126 0.41 -14.82 -42.99
C GLU A 126 1.48 -14.92 -44.08
N THR A 127 2.65 -15.54 -43.79
CA THR A 127 3.74 -15.71 -44.77
C THR A 127 3.60 -16.97 -45.64
N ILE A 128 2.70 -17.89 -45.30
CA ILE A 128 2.49 -19.16 -46.05
C ILE A 128 1.35 -19.04 -47.09
N ILE A 129 0.84 -17.83 -47.32
CA ILE A 129 -0.17 -17.51 -48.36
C ILE A 129 0.51 -16.63 -49.40
#